data_AF-A0AAN6VW10-F1
#
_entry.id   AF-A0AAN6VW10-F1
#
_cell.length_a   1.000
_cell.length_b   1.000
_cell.length_c   1.000
_cell.angle_alpha   90.00
_cell.angle_beta   90.00
_cell.angle_gamma   90.00
#
_symmetry.space_group_name_H-M   'P 1'
#
loop_
_entity.id
_entity.type
_entity.pdbx_description
1 polymer ?
#
loop_
_entity_poly.entity_id
_entity_poly.type
_entity_poly.pdbx_seq_one_letter_code
_entity_poly.pdbx_strand_id
1 'polypeptide(L)'
;MPDNSFHPDEMDSVLAQLRTKALADHRARVSLDKLDAEHRSVFVRAINNVLSTELAIFTYAQIIDGLPIADVAFDSRWVDIPEGHPLDVDHEELCPGAMEKAREVCLKWDPELLKYNPNVLHAFQQAVPGTKLFNTRLIELVASSLHQFGTLLFQLDLCLHKGGKEAIEAARKWKEPKPSWKTDVRDEDWNPPPCQSPFFHNPYYLDRDIYPEGNADVVGYWVEARILGGVVVFDRRAEESNGANSTYNRPEPPNVYFHPNRAKVTNRITQLRDEQQQALIDFLVLEDTSKAASFSPLPILVDEKNTKRFDWQDSIISHHIYRDIWERRPLNDDEMRLQNSRPEGQLDHPEFLAIQIAINQAVGNPLPEGLKRWLETEEREKEQAEKKAKLDETEDKEGLQEIVGSKRTDGGKTQCTDEN
;
A
#
# COMPACT_ATOMS: atom_id res chain seq x y z
N MET A 1 22.35 15.17 -12.17
CA MET A 1 21.84 13.84 -11.76
C MET A 1 22.45 12.82 -12.70
N PRO A 2 22.85 11.62 -12.23
CA PRO A 2 23.14 10.52 -13.16
C PRO A 2 21.92 10.26 -14.04
N ASP A 3 22.16 9.82 -15.26
CA ASP A 3 21.11 9.46 -16.21
C ASP A 3 20.49 8.13 -15.76
N ASN A 4 19.26 8.17 -15.26
CA ASN A 4 18.55 7.01 -14.71
C ASN A 4 17.61 6.36 -15.73
N SER A 5 17.58 6.85 -16.98
CA SER A 5 16.82 6.24 -18.05
C SER A 5 17.71 5.38 -18.93
N PHE A 6 17.07 4.44 -19.62
CA PHE A 6 17.73 3.61 -20.61
C PHE A 6 17.43 4.13 -22.01
N HIS A 7 18.43 4.06 -22.89
CA HIS A 7 18.21 4.32 -24.30
C HIS A 7 17.17 3.32 -24.84
N PRO A 8 16.24 3.73 -25.73
CA PRO A 8 15.20 2.85 -26.25
C PRO A 8 15.71 1.51 -26.80
N ASP A 9 16.87 1.53 -27.48
CA ASP A 9 17.51 0.33 -28.04
C ASP A 9 18.00 -0.67 -26.98
N GLU A 10 18.21 -0.23 -25.74
CA GLU A 10 18.62 -1.10 -24.62
C GLU A 10 17.41 -1.67 -23.86
N MET A 11 16.24 -1.03 -24.00
CA MET A 11 15.06 -1.34 -23.20
C MET A 11 14.58 -2.78 -23.42
N ASP A 12 14.53 -3.25 -24.68
CA ASP A 12 14.11 -4.62 -24.98
C ASP A 12 14.99 -5.67 -24.29
N SER A 13 16.31 -5.43 -24.24
CA SER A 13 17.26 -6.30 -23.54
C SER A 13 17.02 -6.29 -22.03
N VAL A 14 16.82 -5.11 -21.44
CA VAL A 14 16.53 -4.96 -20.01
C VAL A 14 15.22 -5.66 -19.65
N LEU A 15 14.15 -5.47 -20.41
CA LEU A 15 12.85 -6.12 -20.17
C LEU A 15 12.96 -7.64 -20.28
N ALA A 16 13.72 -8.17 -21.25
CA ALA A 16 13.97 -9.60 -21.36
C ALA A 16 14.74 -10.17 -20.16
N GLN A 17 15.70 -9.42 -19.61
CA GLN A 17 16.44 -9.80 -18.40
C GLN A 17 15.52 -9.78 -17.16
N LEU A 18 14.71 -8.74 -17.00
CA LEU A 18 13.74 -8.64 -15.91
C LEU A 18 12.74 -9.81 -15.95
N ARG A 19 12.20 -10.14 -17.13
CA ARG A 19 11.31 -11.29 -17.30
C ARG A 19 11.99 -12.61 -16.94
N THR A 20 13.24 -12.79 -17.36
CA THR A 20 14.01 -14.00 -17.02
C THR A 20 14.22 -14.11 -15.51
N LYS A 21 14.56 -13.00 -14.86
CA LYS A 21 14.70 -12.93 -13.40
C LYS A 21 13.39 -13.21 -12.68
N ALA A 22 12.28 -12.62 -13.14
CA ALA A 22 10.96 -12.82 -12.58
C ALA A 22 10.54 -14.30 -12.61
N LEU A 23 10.72 -14.97 -13.75
CA LEU A 23 10.43 -16.40 -13.88
C LEU A 23 11.33 -17.27 -13.00
N ALA A 24 12.62 -16.91 -12.89
CA ALA A 24 13.55 -17.63 -12.03
C ALA A 24 13.15 -17.51 -10.54
N ASP A 25 12.85 -16.29 -10.08
CA ASP A 25 12.41 -16.04 -8.71
C ASP A 25 11.11 -16.76 -8.38
N HIS A 26 10.13 -16.69 -9.30
CA HIS A 26 8.84 -17.36 -9.13
C HIS A 26 9.01 -18.89 -8.99
N ARG A 27 9.84 -19.51 -9.83
CA ARG A 27 10.12 -20.96 -9.78
C ARG A 27 10.89 -21.37 -8.53
N ALA A 28 11.69 -20.48 -7.96
CA ALA A 28 12.47 -20.72 -6.76
C ALA A 28 11.66 -20.61 -5.46
N ARG A 29 10.39 -20.18 -5.53
CA ARG A 29 9.55 -20.02 -4.34
C ARG A 29 9.30 -21.35 -3.61
N VAL A 30 9.30 -21.29 -2.28
CA VAL A 30 9.16 -22.45 -1.37
C VAL A 30 7.90 -22.34 -0.51
N SER A 31 7.42 -23.46 0.03
CA SER A 31 6.26 -23.49 0.93
C SER A 31 6.62 -23.02 2.34
N LEU A 32 5.58 -22.76 3.14
CA LEU A 32 5.65 -22.43 4.57
C LEU A 32 6.14 -23.58 5.44
N ASP A 33 6.26 -24.79 4.89
CA ASP A 33 6.85 -25.97 5.56
C ASP A 33 8.29 -25.73 6.05
N LYS A 34 8.96 -24.68 5.56
CA LYS A 34 10.29 -24.25 6.02
C LYS A 34 10.29 -23.43 7.30
N LEU A 35 9.14 -22.94 7.75
CA LEU A 35 9.04 -22.21 9.01
C LEU A 35 8.88 -23.16 10.20
N ASP A 36 9.41 -22.76 11.34
CA ASP A 36 9.07 -23.37 12.61
C ASP A 36 7.61 -23.09 13.01
N ALA A 37 7.12 -23.81 14.01
CA ALA A 37 5.73 -23.73 14.43
C ALA A 37 5.32 -22.34 14.96
N GLU A 38 6.24 -21.60 15.59
CA GLU A 38 5.96 -20.30 16.19
C GLU A 38 5.82 -19.23 15.10
N HIS A 39 6.83 -19.10 14.23
CA HIS A 39 6.83 -18.19 13.10
C HIS A 39 5.66 -18.48 12.16
N ARG A 40 5.40 -19.76 11.87
CA ARG A 40 4.25 -20.16 11.06
C ARG A 40 2.93 -19.75 11.72
N SER A 41 2.79 -19.95 13.04
CA SER A 41 1.56 -19.58 13.75
C SER A 41 1.32 -18.07 13.73
N VAL A 42 2.36 -17.26 13.97
CA VAL A 42 2.22 -15.79 13.94
C VAL A 42 1.86 -15.33 12.53
N PHE A 43 2.53 -15.87 11.53
CA PHE A 43 2.29 -15.50 10.14
C PHE A 43 0.87 -15.87 9.65
N VAL A 44 0.42 -17.10 9.91
CA VAL A 44 -0.94 -17.53 9.53
C VAL A 44 -1.99 -16.69 10.27
N ARG A 45 -1.76 -16.35 11.53
CA ARG A 45 -2.63 -15.44 12.30
C ARG A 45 -2.70 -14.06 11.66
N ALA A 46 -1.56 -13.51 11.25
CA ALA A 46 -1.51 -12.20 10.60
C ALA A 46 -2.37 -12.15 9.32
N ILE A 47 -2.31 -13.20 8.49
CA ILE A 47 -3.17 -13.30 7.30
C ILE A 47 -4.64 -13.45 7.70
N ASN A 48 -4.96 -14.29 8.68
CA ASN A 48 -6.34 -14.44 9.18
C ASN A 48 -6.92 -13.11 9.66
N ASN A 49 -6.14 -12.31 10.39
CA ASN A 49 -6.57 -10.99 10.86
C ASN A 49 -6.93 -10.10 9.67
N VAL A 50 -6.09 -10.04 8.63
CA VAL A 50 -6.40 -9.27 7.41
C VAL A 50 -7.63 -9.81 6.68
N LEU A 51 -7.69 -11.12 6.43
CA LEU A 51 -8.78 -11.75 5.69
C LEU A 51 -10.13 -11.72 6.44
N SER A 52 -10.12 -11.48 7.75
CA SER A 52 -11.33 -11.27 8.54
C SER A 52 -11.94 -9.86 8.40
N THR A 53 -11.20 -8.91 7.82
CA THR A 53 -11.70 -7.54 7.63
C THR A 53 -12.73 -7.46 6.52
N GLU A 54 -13.75 -6.61 6.67
CA GLU A 54 -14.72 -6.37 5.61
C GLU A 54 -14.06 -5.82 4.34
N LEU A 55 -12.99 -5.02 4.48
CA LEU A 55 -12.24 -4.48 3.36
C LEU A 55 -11.59 -5.59 2.50
N ALA A 56 -10.94 -6.58 3.14
CA ALA A 56 -10.33 -7.69 2.41
C ALA A 56 -11.40 -8.53 1.70
N ILE A 57 -12.47 -8.88 2.44
CA ILE A 57 -13.60 -9.66 1.90
C ILE A 57 -14.22 -8.93 0.70
N PHE A 58 -14.49 -7.64 0.82
CA PHE A 58 -15.05 -6.81 -0.24
C PHE A 58 -14.12 -6.68 -1.45
N THR A 59 -12.81 -6.57 -1.22
CA THR A 59 -11.82 -6.52 -2.31
C THR A 59 -11.81 -7.82 -3.10
N TYR A 60 -11.78 -8.97 -2.42
CA TYR A 60 -11.82 -10.28 -3.09
C TYR A 60 -13.18 -10.58 -3.72
N ALA A 61 -14.28 -10.08 -3.15
CA ALA A 61 -15.61 -10.20 -3.73
C ALA A 61 -15.70 -9.58 -5.13
N GLN A 62 -15.03 -8.45 -5.36
CA GLN A 62 -14.98 -7.83 -6.69
C GLN A 62 -14.25 -8.71 -7.72
N ILE A 63 -13.17 -9.39 -7.33
CA ILE A 63 -12.49 -10.36 -8.22
C ILE A 63 -13.41 -11.53 -8.53
N ILE A 64 -14.15 -12.03 -7.53
CA ILE A 64 -15.09 -13.15 -7.68
C ILE A 64 -16.30 -12.74 -8.55
N ASP A 65 -16.79 -11.52 -8.40
CA ASP A 65 -17.78 -10.92 -9.28
C ASP A 65 -17.24 -10.94 -10.72
N GLY A 66 -16.03 -10.42 -10.90
CA GLY A 66 -15.32 -10.37 -12.17
C GLY A 66 -15.14 -8.94 -12.69
N LEU A 67 -15.84 -7.98 -12.09
CA LEU A 67 -15.67 -6.54 -12.31
C LEU A 67 -15.51 -5.80 -10.97
N PRO A 68 -14.70 -4.73 -10.92
CA PRO A 68 -14.73 -3.80 -9.79
C PRO A 68 -16.05 -3.03 -9.83
N ILE A 69 -16.53 -2.58 -8.67
CA ILE A 69 -17.64 -1.61 -8.66
C ILE A 69 -17.15 -0.24 -9.12
N ALA A 70 -18.05 0.60 -9.63
CA ALA A 70 -17.77 1.94 -10.15
C ALA A 70 -16.89 2.75 -9.19
N ASP A 71 -17.33 2.93 -7.95
CA ASP A 71 -16.62 3.73 -6.94
C ASP A 71 -15.17 3.28 -6.73
N VAL A 72 -14.92 1.98 -6.74
CA VAL A 72 -13.57 1.43 -6.55
C VAL A 72 -12.70 1.64 -7.78
N ALA A 73 -13.30 1.54 -8.96
CA ALA A 73 -12.62 1.76 -10.23
C ALA A 73 -12.27 3.25 -10.42
N PHE A 74 -13.15 4.16 -10.00
CA PHE A 74 -12.95 5.62 -10.01
C PHE A 74 -12.10 6.13 -8.83
N ASP A 75 -11.98 5.39 -7.73
CA ASP A 75 -11.01 5.64 -6.65
C ASP A 75 -9.59 5.22 -7.07
N SER A 76 -9.16 5.65 -8.25
CA SER A 76 -7.80 5.55 -8.74
C SER A 76 -7.29 6.94 -9.07
N ARG A 77 -6.03 7.19 -8.79
CA ARG A 77 -5.40 8.46 -9.11
C ARG A 77 -5.36 8.75 -10.62
N TRP A 78 -5.25 7.69 -11.40
CA TRP A 78 -5.32 7.76 -12.86
C TRP A 78 -6.49 6.88 -13.27
N VAL A 79 -7.66 7.50 -13.38
CA VAL A 79 -8.86 6.84 -13.90
C VAL A 79 -8.71 6.74 -15.41
N ASP A 80 -8.64 5.51 -15.92
CA ASP A 80 -8.60 5.19 -17.35
C ASP A 80 -9.95 4.59 -17.82
N ILE A 81 -11.05 5.04 -17.21
CA ILE A 81 -12.41 4.60 -17.54
C ILE A 81 -13.13 5.80 -18.16
N PRO A 82 -13.45 5.75 -19.46
CA PRO A 82 -14.17 6.83 -20.11
C PRO A 82 -15.61 6.97 -19.58
N GLU A 83 -16.17 8.17 -19.71
CA GLU A 83 -17.57 8.45 -19.35
C GLU A 83 -18.54 7.53 -20.12
N GLY A 84 -19.54 6.99 -19.43
CA GLY A 84 -20.54 6.11 -20.04
C GLY A 84 -20.06 4.67 -20.28
N HIS A 85 -18.87 4.31 -19.79
CA HIS A 85 -18.41 2.93 -19.75
C HIS A 85 -19.39 2.07 -18.90
N PRO A 86 -19.66 0.78 -19.22
CA PRO A 86 -20.63 -0.03 -18.48
C PRO A 86 -20.35 -0.15 -16.97
N LEU A 87 -19.09 -0.03 -16.56
CA LEU A 87 -18.73 0.07 -15.14
C LEU A 87 -19.29 1.31 -14.45
N ASP A 88 -19.31 2.44 -15.15
CA ASP A 88 -19.81 3.73 -14.65
C ASP A 88 -21.33 3.74 -14.52
N VAL A 89 -22.02 3.05 -15.45
CA VAL A 89 -23.48 3.14 -15.57
C VAL A 89 -24.21 2.00 -14.87
N ASP A 90 -23.64 0.79 -14.89
CA ASP A 90 -24.38 -0.44 -14.58
C ASP A 90 -23.78 -1.29 -13.44
N HIS A 91 -22.64 -0.91 -12.86
CA HIS A 91 -21.95 -1.71 -11.84
C HIS A 91 -21.63 -0.94 -10.54
N GLU A 92 -22.66 -0.34 -9.93
CA GLU A 92 -22.57 0.36 -8.64
C GLU A 92 -22.44 -0.60 -7.44
N GLU A 93 -23.04 -1.79 -7.53
CA GLU A 93 -23.07 -2.80 -6.47
C GLU A 93 -22.54 -4.15 -6.98
N LEU A 94 -22.00 -4.96 -6.06
CA LEU A 94 -21.61 -6.35 -6.34
C LEU A 94 -22.81 -7.20 -6.73
N CYS A 95 -22.62 -8.15 -7.65
CA CYS A 95 -23.67 -9.09 -8.01
C CYS A 95 -23.99 -10.06 -6.86
N PRO A 96 -25.23 -10.58 -6.79
CA PRO A 96 -25.64 -11.50 -5.73
C PRO A 96 -24.71 -12.72 -5.62
N GLY A 97 -24.28 -13.03 -4.39
CA GLY A 97 -23.43 -14.18 -4.10
C GLY A 97 -21.93 -13.89 -4.09
N ALA A 98 -21.47 -12.76 -4.64
CA ALA A 98 -20.05 -12.40 -4.65
C ALA A 98 -19.47 -12.24 -3.24
N MET A 99 -20.18 -11.51 -2.37
CA MET A 99 -19.79 -11.31 -0.96
C MET A 99 -19.82 -12.62 -0.16
N GLU A 100 -20.87 -13.44 -0.31
CA GLU A 100 -20.99 -14.72 0.38
C GLU A 100 -19.85 -15.65 -0.02
N LYS A 101 -19.51 -15.68 -1.31
CA LYS A 101 -18.42 -16.51 -1.82
C LYS A 101 -17.06 -16.00 -1.35
N ALA A 102 -16.84 -14.69 -1.31
CA ALA A 102 -15.62 -14.10 -0.76
C ALA A 102 -15.44 -14.46 0.72
N ARG A 103 -16.50 -14.35 1.53
CA ARG A 103 -16.48 -14.77 2.94
C ARG A 103 -16.12 -16.24 3.08
N GLU A 104 -16.71 -17.11 2.26
CA GLU A 104 -16.40 -18.54 2.28
C GLU A 104 -14.92 -18.81 1.98
N VAL A 105 -14.39 -18.21 0.92
CA VAL A 105 -13.01 -18.44 0.47
C VAL A 105 -12.01 -17.82 1.44
N CYS A 106 -12.27 -16.62 1.97
CA CYS A 106 -11.42 -15.99 2.98
C CYS A 106 -11.41 -16.78 4.31
N LEU A 107 -12.53 -17.39 4.71
CA LEU A 107 -12.60 -18.20 5.92
C LEU A 107 -11.89 -19.56 5.77
N LYS A 108 -11.90 -20.13 4.56
CA LYS A 108 -11.36 -21.48 4.26
C LYS A 108 -10.04 -21.44 3.49
N TRP A 109 -9.35 -20.30 3.46
CA TRP A 109 -8.08 -20.19 2.75
C TRP A 109 -7.05 -21.17 3.34
N ASP A 110 -6.22 -21.73 2.47
CA ASP A 110 -5.20 -22.70 2.85
C ASP A 110 -3.80 -22.07 2.69
N PRO A 111 -3.04 -21.92 3.79
CA PRO A 111 -1.66 -21.42 3.74
C PRO A 111 -0.74 -22.21 2.82
N GLU A 112 -1.00 -23.50 2.59
CA GLU A 112 -0.16 -24.36 1.76
C GLU A 112 -0.28 -24.08 0.25
N LEU A 113 -1.28 -23.27 -0.16
CA LEU A 113 -1.42 -22.83 -1.54
C LEU A 113 -0.39 -21.75 -1.93
N LEU A 114 0.18 -21.07 -0.94
CA LEU A 114 1.05 -19.91 -1.16
C LEU A 114 2.53 -20.32 -1.14
N LYS A 115 3.34 -19.64 -1.95
CA LYS A 115 4.79 -19.89 -2.03
C LYS A 115 5.56 -18.58 -1.91
N TYR A 116 6.70 -18.62 -1.24
CA TYR A 116 7.43 -17.42 -0.84
C TYR A 116 8.86 -17.43 -1.35
N ASN A 117 9.42 -16.23 -1.52
CA ASN A 117 10.84 -16.09 -1.78
C ASN A 117 11.63 -16.76 -0.63
N PRO A 118 12.54 -17.70 -0.93
CA PRO A 118 13.25 -18.45 0.10
C PRO A 118 14.11 -17.56 1.01
N ASN A 119 14.66 -16.46 0.48
CA ASN A 119 15.48 -15.54 1.26
C ASN A 119 14.62 -14.76 2.27
N VAL A 120 13.44 -14.31 1.85
CA VAL A 120 12.49 -13.59 2.73
C VAL A 120 11.99 -14.53 3.83
N LEU A 121 11.61 -15.75 3.47
CA LEU A 121 11.13 -16.74 4.42
C LEU A 121 12.22 -17.12 5.43
N HIS A 122 13.46 -17.31 4.96
CA HIS A 122 14.60 -17.56 5.82
C HIS A 122 14.91 -16.36 6.73
N ALA A 123 14.89 -15.13 6.21
CA ALA A 123 15.11 -13.93 7.01
C ALA A 123 14.03 -13.74 8.08
N PHE A 124 12.76 -14.05 7.79
CA PHE A 124 11.69 -14.06 8.78
C PHE A 124 11.96 -15.08 9.89
N GLN A 125 12.32 -16.31 9.52
CA GLN A 125 12.63 -17.41 10.43
C GLN A 125 13.83 -17.13 11.35
N GLN A 126 14.78 -16.30 10.91
CA GLN A 126 15.96 -15.92 11.72
C GLN A 126 15.71 -14.67 12.56
N ALA A 127 14.64 -13.91 12.31
CA ALA A 127 14.37 -12.68 13.01
C ALA A 127 13.72 -12.95 14.37
N VAL A 128 14.18 -12.26 15.42
CA VAL A 128 13.61 -12.43 16.76
C VAL A 128 12.23 -11.76 16.83
N PRO A 129 11.17 -12.44 17.29
CA PRO A 129 9.84 -11.86 17.45
C PRO A 129 9.86 -10.53 18.21
N GLY A 130 9.07 -9.56 17.74
CA GLY A 130 9.00 -8.20 18.31
C GLY A 130 10.12 -7.24 17.88
N THR A 131 11.15 -7.72 17.17
CA THR A 131 12.18 -6.83 16.59
C THR A 131 11.69 -6.12 15.34
N LYS A 132 12.36 -5.01 14.98
CA LYS A 132 12.08 -4.27 13.74
C LYS A 132 12.23 -5.15 12.50
N LEU A 133 13.26 -6.00 12.47
CA LEU A 133 13.50 -6.92 11.36
C LEU A 133 12.36 -7.93 11.22
N PHE A 134 11.93 -8.55 12.32
CA PHE A 134 10.80 -9.48 12.33
C PHE A 134 9.53 -8.82 11.81
N ASN A 135 9.22 -7.63 12.33
CA ASN A 135 8.04 -6.86 11.94
C ASN A 135 8.05 -6.54 10.44
N THR A 136 9.19 -6.08 9.91
CA THR A 136 9.32 -5.78 8.47
C THR A 136 9.13 -7.04 7.61
N ARG A 137 9.73 -8.18 7.99
CA ARG A 137 9.56 -9.44 7.24
C ARG A 137 8.15 -10.01 7.34
N LEU A 138 7.49 -9.86 8.48
CA LEU A 138 6.09 -10.24 8.65
C LEU A 138 5.20 -9.47 7.67
N ILE A 139 5.37 -8.14 7.59
CA ILE A 139 4.62 -7.29 6.66
C ILE A 139 4.89 -7.72 5.20
N GLU A 140 6.14 -8.02 4.85
CA GLU A 140 6.52 -8.48 3.50
C GLU A 140 5.83 -9.79 3.11
N LEU A 141 5.82 -10.77 4.00
CA LEU A 141 5.13 -12.04 3.77
C LEU A 141 3.62 -11.86 3.69
N VAL A 142 3.02 -10.97 4.51
CA VAL A 142 1.59 -10.66 4.47
C VAL A 142 1.22 -10.02 3.13
N ALA A 143 1.95 -8.98 2.70
CA ALA A 143 1.74 -8.33 1.40
C ALA A 143 1.84 -9.34 0.24
N SER A 144 2.88 -10.18 0.25
CA SER A 144 3.08 -11.24 -0.74
C SER A 144 1.94 -12.28 -0.74
N SER A 145 1.29 -12.50 0.40
CA SER A 145 0.18 -13.44 0.52
C SER A 145 -1.11 -12.88 -0.04
N LEU A 146 -1.40 -11.61 0.26
CA LEU A 146 -2.58 -10.93 -0.27
C LEU A 146 -2.52 -10.82 -1.79
N HIS A 147 -1.33 -10.50 -2.33
CA HIS A 147 -1.04 -10.52 -3.77
C HIS A 147 -1.36 -11.88 -4.37
N GLN A 148 -0.70 -12.94 -3.87
CA GLN A 148 -0.86 -14.29 -4.40
C GLN A 148 -2.29 -14.81 -4.28
N PHE A 149 -2.98 -14.49 -3.19
CA PHE A 149 -4.37 -14.89 -3.03
C PHE A 149 -5.28 -14.20 -4.05
N GLY A 150 -5.03 -12.92 -4.35
CA GLY A 150 -5.68 -12.20 -5.45
C GLY A 150 -5.41 -12.84 -6.81
N THR A 151 -4.15 -13.16 -7.10
CA THR A 151 -3.72 -13.87 -8.31
C THR A 151 -4.45 -15.21 -8.48
N LEU A 152 -4.48 -16.03 -7.42
CA LEU A 152 -5.15 -17.34 -7.43
C LEU A 152 -6.65 -17.19 -7.66
N LEU A 153 -7.31 -16.27 -6.95
CA LEU A 153 -8.75 -16.03 -7.12
C LEU A 153 -9.10 -15.56 -8.53
N PHE A 154 -8.29 -14.70 -9.12
CA PHE A 154 -8.47 -14.24 -10.48
C PHE A 154 -8.31 -15.37 -11.49
N GLN A 155 -7.33 -16.25 -11.31
CA GLN A 155 -7.10 -17.42 -12.17
C GLN A 155 -8.19 -18.48 -12.05
N LEU A 156 -8.84 -18.61 -10.89
CA LEU A 156 -10.00 -19.49 -10.72
C LEU A 156 -11.19 -19.05 -11.57
N ASP A 157 -11.24 -17.77 -11.97
CA ASP A 157 -12.20 -17.23 -12.94
C ASP A 157 -13.66 -17.59 -12.62
N LEU A 158 -14.04 -17.39 -11.35
CA LEU A 158 -15.36 -17.76 -10.80
C LEU A 158 -16.50 -16.96 -11.47
N CYS A 159 -16.26 -15.67 -11.78
CA CYS A 159 -17.10 -14.82 -12.62
C CYS A 159 -18.61 -14.89 -12.26
N LEU A 160 -18.99 -14.38 -11.08
CA LEU A 160 -20.39 -14.31 -10.64
C LEU A 160 -21.17 -13.13 -11.23
N HIS A 161 -20.53 -12.28 -12.04
CA HIS A 161 -21.12 -11.11 -12.64
C HIS A 161 -22.42 -11.42 -13.39
N LYS A 162 -23.41 -10.52 -13.29
CA LYS A 162 -24.69 -10.63 -13.99
C LYS A 162 -24.46 -10.54 -15.49
N GLY A 163 -24.94 -11.54 -16.24
CA GLY A 163 -24.65 -11.67 -17.68
C GLY A 163 -23.35 -12.43 -17.97
N GLY A 164 -22.65 -12.90 -16.92
CA GLY A 164 -21.49 -13.77 -17.01
C GLY A 164 -20.33 -13.16 -17.79
N LYS A 165 -19.47 -14.04 -18.34
CA LYS A 165 -18.25 -13.66 -19.07
C LYS A 165 -18.53 -12.80 -20.30
N GLU A 166 -19.69 -12.94 -20.92
CA GLU A 166 -20.06 -12.14 -22.09
C GLU A 166 -20.23 -10.67 -21.74
N ALA A 167 -20.86 -10.35 -20.60
CA ALA A 167 -21.01 -8.98 -20.12
C ALA A 167 -19.65 -8.37 -19.72
N ILE A 168 -18.79 -9.14 -19.06
CA ILE A 168 -17.42 -8.70 -18.70
C ILE A 168 -16.61 -8.40 -19.96
N GLU A 169 -16.67 -9.29 -20.96
CA GLU A 169 -15.95 -9.10 -22.22
C GLU A 169 -16.52 -7.94 -23.04
N ALA A 170 -17.84 -7.70 -22.97
CA ALA A 170 -18.47 -6.54 -23.57
C ALA A 170 -17.98 -5.24 -22.90
N ALA A 171 -17.90 -5.20 -21.57
CA ALA A 171 -17.31 -4.09 -20.84
C ALA A 171 -15.84 -3.88 -21.26
N ARG A 172 -15.03 -4.95 -21.30
CA ARG A 172 -13.60 -4.85 -21.66
C ARG A 172 -13.38 -4.35 -23.09
N LYS A 173 -14.28 -4.71 -24.01
CA LYS A 173 -14.21 -4.31 -25.44
C LYS A 173 -14.97 -3.03 -25.72
N TRP A 174 -15.58 -2.41 -24.71
CA TRP A 174 -16.33 -1.20 -24.88
C TRP A 174 -15.43 -0.09 -25.42
N LYS A 175 -15.97 0.69 -26.35
CA LYS A 175 -15.28 1.82 -26.98
C LYS A 175 -16.14 3.04 -26.81
N GLU A 176 -15.49 4.16 -26.48
CA GLU A 176 -16.15 5.45 -26.38
C GLU A 176 -16.89 5.76 -27.69
N PRO A 177 -18.20 6.06 -27.65
CA PRO A 177 -18.93 6.49 -28.83
C PRO A 177 -18.33 7.77 -29.41
N LYS A 178 -18.46 7.97 -30.72
CA LYS A 178 -17.98 9.22 -31.34
C LYS A 178 -18.71 10.41 -30.73
N PRO A 179 -18.01 11.40 -30.16
CA PRO A 179 -18.68 12.56 -29.62
C PRO A 179 -19.29 13.41 -30.73
N SER A 180 -20.45 14.01 -30.45
CA SER A 180 -21.25 14.74 -31.46
C SER A 180 -20.53 15.95 -32.08
N TRP A 181 -19.53 16.51 -31.38
CA TRP A 181 -18.72 17.63 -31.86
C TRP A 181 -17.62 17.24 -32.86
N LYS A 182 -17.30 15.94 -33.00
CA LYS A 182 -16.37 15.40 -34.01
C LYS A 182 -17.11 15.11 -35.33
N THR A 183 -17.62 16.16 -35.98
CA THR A 183 -18.37 16.04 -37.24
C THR A 183 -17.47 15.77 -38.46
N ASP A 184 -16.18 16.03 -38.32
CA ASP A 184 -15.12 15.84 -39.33
C ASP A 184 -14.67 14.38 -39.49
N VAL A 185 -15.02 13.51 -38.53
CA VAL A 185 -14.69 12.09 -38.52
C VAL A 185 -15.97 11.27 -38.76
N ARG A 186 -15.94 10.33 -39.72
CA ARG A 186 -17.05 9.38 -39.92
C ARG A 186 -17.08 8.39 -38.77
N ASP A 187 -18.24 7.84 -38.44
CA ASP A 187 -18.37 6.89 -37.32
C ASP A 187 -17.49 5.64 -37.52
N GLU A 188 -17.34 5.18 -38.76
CA GLU A 188 -16.46 4.07 -39.15
C GLU A 188 -14.97 4.36 -38.92
N ASP A 189 -14.58 5.64 -38.96
CA ASP A 189 -13.20 6.11 -38.81
C ASP A 189 -12.90 6.53 -37.36
N TRP A 190 -13.91 6.55 -36.47
CA TRP A 190 -13.73 6.85 -35.06
C TRP A 190 -13.08 5.66 -34.36
N ASN A 191 -11.81 5.84 -33.99
CA ASN A 191 -11.05 4.87 -33.23
C ASN A 191 -10.58 5.53 -31.93
N PRO A 192 -11.39 5.51 -30.86
CA PRO A 192 -10.97 6.06 -29.58
C PRO A 192 -9.78 5.23 -29.08
N PRO A 193 -8.91 5.82 -28.25
CA PRO A 193 -7.89 5.05 -27.55
C PRO A 193 -8.56 3.85 -26.87
N PRO A 194 -8.02 2.63 -27.01
CA PRO A 194 -8.55 1.50 -26.25
C PRO A 194 -8.42 1.82 -24.76
N CYS A 195 -9.37 1.37 -23.95
CA CYS A 195 -9.17 1.28 -22.51
C CYS A 195 -7.87 0.48 -22.28
N GLN A 196 -6.82 1.15 -21.79
CA GLN A 196 -5.48 0.57 -21.83
C GLN A 196 -5.28 -0.42 -20.70
N SER A 197 -6.14 -0.37 -19.69
CA SER A 197 -5.90 -1.00 -18.40
C SER A 197 -6.88 -2.13 -18.06
N PRO A 198 -6.40 -3.28 -17.54
CA PRO A 198 -7.30 -4.29 -16.99
C PRO A 198 -8.09 -3.70 -15.81
N PHE A 199 -9.36 -4.09 -15.63
CA PHE A 199 -10.24 -3.47 -14.63
C PHE A 199 -9.67 -3.46 -13.19
N PHE A 200 -8.95 -4.52 -12.82
CA PHE A 200 -8.22 -4.61 -11.55
C PHE A 200 -6.76 -4.25 -11.78
N HIS A 201 -6.39 -2.99 -11.54
CA HIS A 201 -5.00 -2.56 -11.72
C HIS A 201 -4.55 -1.47 -10.76
N ASN A 202 -3.26 -1.48 -10.50
CA ASN A 202 -2.54 -0.30 -10.05
C ASN A 202 -1.81 0.30 -11.28
N PRO A 203 -1.97 1.60 -11.59
CA PRO A 203 -1.43 2.22 -12.81
C PRO A 203 0.10 2.14 -12.93
N TYR A 204 0.79 1.86 -11.82
CA TYR A 204 2.25 1.72 -11.79
C TYR A 204 2.72 0.27 -11.93
N TYR A 205 1.82 -0.71 -11.92
CA TYR A 205 2.14 -2.14 -11.92
C TYR A 205 1.39 -2.84 -13.06
N LEU A 206 1.68 -2.43 -14.29
CA LEU A 206 1.02 -2.90 -15.52
C LEU A 206 1.91 -3.76 -16.41
N ASP A 207 3.14 -4.09 -15.97
CA ASP A 207 4.15 -4.79 -16.76
C ASP A 207 3.90 -6.31 -16.87
N ARG A 208 2.69 -6.68 -17.28
CA ARG A 208 2.21 -8.07 -17.41
C ARG A 208 3.11 -8.96 -18.29
N ASP A 209 3.89 -8.38 -19.19
CA ASP A 209 4.81 -9.12 -20.04
C ASP A 209 6.10 -9.55 -19.31
N ILE A 210 6.42 -8.88 -18.20
CA ILE A 210 7.51 -9.23 -17.27
C ILE A 210 7.01 -10.21 -16.21
N TYR A 211 5.78 -10.03 -15.76
CA TYR A 211 5.25 -10.75 -14.61
C TYR A 211 5.08 -12.26 -14.87
N PRO A 212 5.49 -13.12 -13.92
CA PRO A 212 5.42 -14.58 -14.08
C PRO A 212 4.01 -15.11 -14.38
N GLU A 213 2.99 -14.50 -13.77
CA GLU A 213 1.57 -14.87 -13.87
C GLU A 213 0.77 -13.85 -14.71
N GLY A 214 1.46 -12.94 -15.41
CA GLY A 214 0.87 -11.97 -16.33
C GLY A 214 -0.16 -11.04 -15.69
N ASN A 215 -1.37 -11.00 -16.27
CA ASN A 215 -2.47 -10.16 -15.75
C ASN A 215 -2.88 -10.53 -14.31
N ALA A 216 -2.66 -11.77 -13.87
CA ALA A 216 -3.02 -12.18 -12.52
C ALA A 216 -2.10 -11.54 -11.47
N ASP A 217 -0.85 -11.22 -11.82
CA ASP A 217 0.04 -10.43 -10.96
C ASP A 217 -0.40 -8.95 -10.90
N VAL A 218 -0.90 -8.37 -12.01
CA VAL A 218 -1.47 -7.02 -12.02
C VAL A 218 -2.64 -6.91 -11.03
N VAL A 219 -3.51 -7.93 -11.00
CA VAL A 219 -4.61 -8.04 -10.04
C VAL A 219 -4.09 -8.19 -8.61
N GLY A 220 -3.02 -8.96 -8.41
CA GLY A 220 -2.36 -9.10 -7.10
C GLY A 220 -1.90 -7.75 -6.53
N TYR A 221 -1.23 -6.92 -7.34
CA TYR A 221 -0.82 -5.58 -6.93
C TYR A 221 -2.02 -4.65 -6.66
N TRP A 222 -3.12 -4.80 -7.42
CA TRP A 222 -4.35 -4.08 -7.13
C TRP A 222 -4.94 -4.48 -5.77
N VAL A 223 -4.96 -5.77 -5.44
CA VAL A 223 -5.43 -6.27 -4.13
C VAL A 223 -4.62 -5.66 -2.99
N GLU A 224 -3.29 -5.69 -3.08
CA GLU A 224 -2.43 -5.08 -2.07
C GLU A 224 -2.75 -3.61 -1.87
N ALA A 225 -2.86 -2.85 -2.98
CA ALA A 225 -3.13 -1.43 -2.92
C ALA A 225 -4.51 -1.13 -2.30
N ARG A 226 -5.52 -1.95 -2.57
CA ARG A 226 -6.87 -1.79 -2.00
C ARG A 226 -6.92 -2.13 -0.52
N ILE A 227 -6.34 -3.27 -0.13
CA ILE A 227 -6.42 -3.76 1.26
C ILE A 227 -5.47 -2.97 2.16
N LEU A 228 -4.22 -2.82 1.76
CA LEU A 228 -3.20 -2.21 2.61
C LEU A 228 -3.21 -0.68 2.51
N GLY A 229 -3.59 -0.12 1.36
CA GLY A 229 -3.52 1.32 1.06
C GLY A 229 -2.43 1.69 0.05
N GLY A 230 -1.61 0.72 -0.35
CA GLY A 230 -0.60 0.83 -1.41
C GLY A 230 0.10 -0.51 -1.62
N VAL A 231 0.82 -0.66 -2.73
CA VAL A 231 1.72 -1.80 -2.91
C VAL A 231 2.89 -1.67 -1.94
N VAL A 232 3.22 -2.73 -1.20
CA VAL A 232 4.26 -2.67 -0.17
C VAL A 232 5.63 -2.95 -0.77
N VAL A 233 6.57 -2.04 -0.56
CA VAL A 233 7.95 -2.11 -1.06
C VAL A 233 8.95 -1.82 0.05
N PHE A 234 10.20 -2.24 -0.15
CA PHE A 234 11.22 -2.30 0.91
C PHE A 234 12.52 -1.67 0.42
N ASP A 235 13.24 -1.00 1.33
CA ASP A 235 14.62 -0.57 1.08
C ASP A 235 15.55 -1.79 1.16
N ARG A 236 16.04 -2.24 0.01
CA ARG A 236 16.90 -3.43 -0.10
C ARG A 236 18.37 -3.16 0.19
N ARG A 237 18.82 -1.89 0.30
CA ARG A 237 20.22 -1.58 0.71
C ARG A 237 20.53 -2.08 2.12
N ALA A 238 19.52 -2.10 2.98
CA ALA A 238 19.64 -2.66 4.32
C ALA A 238 20.01 -4.17 4.29
N GLU A 239 19.64 -4.89 3.22
CA GLU A 239 19.94 -6.32 3.04
C GLU A 239 21.27 -6.53 2.30
N GLU A 240 21.63 -5.64 1.38
CA GLU A 240 22.91 -5.65 0.65
C GLU A 240 24.12 -5.37 1.57
N SER A 241 23.87 -4.85 2.78
CA SER A 241 24.89 -4.43 3.76
C SER A 241 25.61 -5.58 4.49
N ASN A 242 25.26 -6.84 4.22
CA ASN A 242 26.05 -8.00 4.67
C ASN A 242 27.31 -8.26 3.82
N GLY A 243 27.57 -7.44 2.80
CA GLY A 243 28.85 -7.41 2.07
C GLY A 243 29.84 -6.40 2.68
N ALA A 244 31.12 -6.77 2.78
CA ALA A 244 32.22 -6.05 3.42
C ALA A 244 32.53 -4.60 2.90
N ASN A 245 31.67 -4.01 2.06
CA ASN A 245 31.83 -2.70 1.43
C ASN A 245 30.57 -1.82 1.53
N SER A 246 29.73 -1.96 2.57
CA SER A 246 28.61 -1.02 2.77
C SER A 246 29.07 0.25 3.49
N THR A 247 28.86 1.40 2.86
CA THR A 247 28.95 2.74 3.46
C THR A 247 27.78 3.06 4.40
N TYR A 248 26.77 2.19 4.48
CA TYR A 248 25.56 2.37 5.26
C TYR A 248 25.53 1.40 6.45
N ASN A 249 26.05 1.87 7.59
CA ASN A 249 26.05 1.12 8.84
C ASN A 249 24.66 1.24 9.51
N ARG A 250 23.64 0.56 8.97
CA ARG A 250 22.28 0.60 9.54
C ARG A 250 21.98 -0.73 10.26
N PRO A 251 21.92 -0.75 11.60
CA PRO A 251 21.68 -1.98 12.36
C PRO A 251 20.26 -2.52 12.21
N GLU A 252 19.30 -1.70 11.77
CA GLU A 252 17.90 -2.08 11.58
C GLU A 252 17.34 -1.59 10.24
N PRO A 253 16.44 -2.36 9.60
CA PRO A 253 15.80 -1.92 8.38
C PRO A 253 14.90 -0.69 8.65
N PRO A 254 14.79 0.24 7.68
CA PRO A 254 13.82 1.32 7.78
C PRO A 254 12.37 0.78 7.79
N ASN A 255 11.42 1.67 8.09
CA ASN A 255 9.99 1.34 7.96
C ASN A 255 9.65 0.99 6.51
N VAL A 256 8.62 0.16 6.36
CA VAL A 256 8.09 -0.23 5.05
C VAL A 256 7.57 0.98 4.29
N TYR A 257 7.56 0.86 2.97
CA TYR A 257 7.12 1.91 2.06
C TYR A 257 5.87 1.44 1.33
N PHE A 258 4.92 2.34 1.16
CA PHE A 258 3.73 2.10 0.35
C PHE A 258 3.84 2.88 -0.96
N HIS A 259 3.46 2.22 -2.05
CA HIS A 259 3.19 2.84 -3.34
C HIS A 259 1.67 2.96 -3.54
N PRO A 260 1.05 4.04 -3.03
CA PRO A 260 -0.39 4.27 -3.12
C PRO A 260 -0.84 4.60 -4.55
N ASN A 261 -2.13 4.35 -4.83
CA ASN A 261 -2.77 4.75 -6.09
C ASN A 261 -4.21 5.26 -5.94
N ARG A 262 -4.70 5.50 -4.71
CA ARG A 262 -6.06 6.00 -4.49
C ARG A 262 -6.22 7.44 -4.94
N ALA A 263 -7.46 7.84 -5.23
CA ALA A 263 -7.76 9.22 -5.55
C ALA A 263 -7.38 10.13 -4.37
N LYS A 264 -6.83 11.31 -4.66
CA LYS A 264 -6.43 12.32 -3.66
C LYS A 264 -5.35 11.86 -2.65
N VAL A 265 -4.67 10.74 -2.91
CA VAL A 265 -3.46 10.33 -2.19
C VAL A 265 -2.24 10.59 -3.09
N THR A 266 -1.07 10.86 -2.49
CA THR A 266 0.21 11.01 -3.22
C THR A 266 0.46 9.84 -4.16
N ASN A 267 1.23 10.03 -5.24
CA ASN A 267 1.69 8.96 -6.12
C ASN A 267 3.12 8.51 -5.82
N ARG A 268 3.78 9.18 -4.86
CA ARG A 268 5.16 8.89 -4.52
C ARG A 268 5.22 7.72 -3.57
N ILE A 269 6.28 6.92 -3.69
CA ILE A 269 6.56 5.86 -2.75
C ILE A 269 6.88 6.47 -1.41
N THR A 270 6.09 6.12 -0.41
CA THR A 270 6.02 6.87 0.84
C THR A 270 6.31 5.94 2.01
N GLN A 271 7.29 6.31 2.84
CA GLN A 271 7.61 5.56 4.05
C GLN A 271 6.48 5.69 5.08
N LEU A 272 6.06 4.57 5.67
CA LEU A 272 5.16 4.60 6.83
C LEU A 272 5.83 5.24 8.04
N ARG A 273 5.07 6.01 8.79
CA ARG A 273 5.51 6.55 10.10
C ARG A 273 5.58 5.42 11.12
N ASP A 274 6.29 5.64 12.22
CA ASP A 274 6.51 4.61 13.24
C ASP A 274 5.18 4.15 13.84
N GLU A 275 4.27 5.08 14.12
CA GLU A 275 2.94 4.78 14.64
C GLU A 275 2.05 4.03 13.63
N GLN A 276 2.18 4.31 12.32
CA GLN A 276 1.43 3.60 11.29
C GLN A 276 1.91 2.15 11.18
N GLN A 277 3.23 1.95 11.14
CA GLN A 277 3.78 0.60 11.10
C GLN A 277 3.53 -0.16 12.40
N GLN A 278 3.62 0.49 13.55
CA GLN A 278 3.34 -0.17 14.83
C GLN A 278 1.86 -0.58 14.93
N ALA A 279 0.93 0.30 14.56
CA ALA A 279 -0.50 -0.06 14.53
C ALA A 279 -0.78 -1.25 13.59
N LEU A 280 -0.11 -1.29 12.43
CA LEU A 280 -0.18 -2.44 11.53
C LEU A 280 0.32 -3.72 12.21
N ILE A 281 1.48 -3.67 12.86
CA ILE A 281 2.05 -4.84 13.54
C ILE A 281 1.15 -5.31 14.70
N ASP A 282 0.68 -4.38 15.54
CA ASP A 282 -0.20 -4.69 16.67
C ASP A 282 -1.47 -5.41 16.19
N PHE A 283 -2.03 -4.97 15.07
CA PHE A 283 -3.13 -5.65 14.40
C PHE A 283 -2.75 -7.02 13.84
N LEU A 284 -1.61 -7.15 13.15
CA LEU A 284 -1.17 -8.41 12.55
C LEU A 284 -0.88 -9.49 13.60
N VAL A 285 -0.33 -9.13 14.76
CA VAL A 285 0.02 -10.10 15.81
C VAL A 285 -1.11 -10.35 16.81
N LEU A 286 -2.21 -9.59 16.74
CA LEU A 286 -3.35 -9.66 17.66
C LEU A 286 -3.87 -11.10 17.80
N GLU A 287 -3.80 -11.63 19.02
CA GLU A 287 -4.21 -13.00 19.36
C GLU A 287 -5.73 -13.19 19.31
N ASP A 288 -6.47 -12.18 19.77
CA ASP A 288 -7.92 -12.19 19.77
C ASP A 288 -8.47 -11.84 18.38
N THR A 289 -8.46 -12.83 17.50
CA THR A 289 -8.96 -12.72 16.11
C THR A 289 -10.41 -12.23 16.03
N SER A 290 -11.22 -12.43 17.08
CA SER A 290 -12.61 -11.94 17.13
C SER A 290 -12.70 -10.42 17.17
N LYS A 291 -11.63 -9.75 17.61
CA LYS A 291 -11.53 -8.29 17.68
C LYS A 291 -10.76 -7.68 16.51
N ALA A 292 -10.11 -8.49 15.66
CA ALA A 292 -9.23 -8.00 14.60
C ALA A 292 -9.92 -6.96 13.71
N ALA A 293 -11.16 -7.23 13.26
CA ALA A 293 -11.92 -6.30 12.43
C ALA A 293 -12.12 -4.92 13.08
N SER A 294 -12.27 -4.84 14.41
CA SER A 294 -12.49 -3.59 15.15
C SER A 294 -11.21 -2.78 15.39
N PHE A 295 -10.04 -3.43 15.36
CA PHE A 295 -8.73 -2.79 15.56
C PHE A 295 -7.94 -2.65 14.26
N SER A 296 -8.54 -2.97 13.11
CA SER A 296 -7.89 -2.90 11.82
C SER A 296 -7.47 -1.46 11.48
N PRO A 297 -6.17 -1.18 11.26
CA PRO A 297 -5.70 0.11 10.76
C PRO A 297 -5.82 0.20 9.23
N LEU A 298 -6.36 -0.84 8.57
CA LEU A 298 -6.42 -0.95 7.12
C LEU A 298 -7.68 -0.29 6.54
N PRO A 299 -7.59 0.41 5.40
CA PRO A 299 -6.35 0.69 4.66
C PRO A 299 -5.55 1.82 5.32
N ILE A 300 -4.23 1.74 5.31
CA ILE A 300 -3.37 2.83 5.79
C ILE A 300 -3.18 3.82 4.64
N LEU A 301 -3.87 4.94 4.72
CA LEU A 301 -3.70 6.03 3.76
C LEU A 301 -2.56 6.93 4.20
N VAL A 302 -1.57 7.12 3.32
CA VAL A 302 -0.49 8.05 3.55
C VAL A 302 -0.98 9.49 3.37
N ASP A 303 -0.45 10.40 4.18
CA ASP A 303 -0.86 11.80 4.21
C ASP A 303 0.37 12.72 4.13
N GLU A 304 0.16 14.04 4.25
CA GLU A 304 1.20 15.06 4.24
C GLU A 304 2.25 14.92 5.36
N LYS A 305 1.93 14.24 6.46
CA LYS A 305 2.86 13.96 7.57
C LYS A 305 3.84 12.83 7.21
N ASN A 306 3.54 12.01 6.20
CA ASN A 306 4.52 11.11 5.62
C ASN A 306 5.51 11.87 4.72
N THR A 307 6.56 12.42 5.30
CA THR A 307 7.48 13.33 4.61
C THR A 307 8.56 12.64 3.77
N LYS A 308 8.89 11.38 4.07
CA LYS A 308 9.88 10.61 3.31
C LYS A 308 9.22 9.96 2.09
N ARG A 309 9.33 10.65 0.97
CA ARG A 309 8.71 10.31 -0.31
C ARG A 309 9.76 10.19 -1.41
N PHE A 310 9.56 9.24 -2.30
CA PHE A 310 10.44 8.95 -3.42
C PHE A 310 9.64 8.84 -4.70
N ASP A 311 10.15 9.45 -5.75
CA ASP A 311 9.56 9.31 -7.08
C ASP A 311 9.71 7.86 -7.54
N TRP A 312 8.60 7.27 -8.02
CA TRP A 312 8.54 5.84 -8.28
C TRP A 312 9.50 5.42 -9.40
N GLN A 313 9.81 6.33 -10.32
CA GLN A 313 10.74 6.19 -11.43
C GLN A 313 12.16 5.95 -10.94
N ASP A 314 12.57 6.69 -9.91
CA ASP A 314 13.92 6.63 -9.35
C ASP A 314 14.04 5.63 -8.18
N SER A 315 12.91 5.17 -7.64
CA SER A 315 12.89 4.35 -6.44
C SER A 315 13.72 3.06 -6.54
N ILE A 316 13.68 2.36 -7.68
CA ILE A 316 14.46 1.12 -7.86
C ILE A 316 15.93 1.46 -8.09
N ILE A 317 16.23 2.27 -9.09
CA ILE A 317 17.60 2.54 -9.56
C ILE A 317 18.39 3.37 -8.54
N SER A 318 17.80 4.46 -8.05
CA SER A 318 18.49 5.43 -7.18
C SER A 318 18.30 5.18 -5.69
N HIS A 319 17.31 4.39 -5.30
CA HIS A 319 16.99 4.18 -3.87
C HIS A 319 16.93 2.71 -3.45
N HIS A 320 16.92 1.76 -4.39
CA HIS A 320 16.76 0.31 -4.14
C HIS A 320 15.50 0.01 -3.32
N ILE A 321 14.43 0.77 -3.56
CA ILE A 321 13.13 0.60 -2.92
C ILE A 321 12.24 -0.22 -3.84
N TYR A 322 12.14 -1.51 -3.56
CA TYR A 322 11.32 -2.48 -4.29
C TYR A 322 11.03 -3.71 -3.41
N ARG A 323 9.92 -4.41 -3.68
CA ARG A 323 9.74 -5.78 -3.19
C ARG A 323 10.50 -6.73 -4.10
N ASP A 324 10.17 -6.79 -5.38
CA ASP A 324 10.87 -7.61 -6.35
C ASP A 324 11.56 -6.71 -7.38
N ILE A 325 12.82 -6.99 -7.76
CA ILE A 325 13.59 -6.10 -8.67
C ILE A 325 12.92 -5.90 -10.03
N TRP A 326 12.04 -6.83 -10.41
CA TRP A 326 11.29 -6.86 -11.66
C TRP A 326 9.85 -6.36 -11.53
N GLU A 327 9.42 -5.89 -10.34
CA GLU A 327 8.02 -5.50 -10.09
C GLU A 327 7.56 -4.30 -10.93
N ARG A 328 8.50 -3.45 -11.36
CA ARG A 328 8.27 -2.27 -12.19
C ARG A 328 9.41 -2.13 -13.17
N ARG A 329 9.11 -1.89 -14.44
CA ARG A 329 10.15 -1.61 -15.43
C ARG A 329 10.73 -0.20 -15.27
N PRO A 330 11.99 0.02 -15.64
CA PRO A 330 12.53 1.37 -15.76
C PRO A 330 11.90 2.13 -16.92
N LEU A 331 11.97 3.45 -16.87
CA LEU A 331 11.55 4.33 -17.96
C LEU A 331 12.68 4.51 -18.98
N ASN A 332 12.31 4.63 -20.25
CA ASN A 332 13.24 5.08 -21.28
C ASN A 332 13.38 6.62 -21.27
N ASP A 333 14.34 7.14 -22.03
CA ASP A 333 14.64 8.58 -22.07
C ASP A 333 13.42 9.44 -22.47
N ASP A 334 12.59 8.98 -23.39
CA ASP A 334 11.39 9.71 -23.83
C ASP A 334 10.32 9.75 -22.74
N GLU A 335 10.08 8.62 -22.09
CA GLU A 335 9.14 8.50 -20.98
C GLU A 335 9.60 9.33 -19.78
N MET A 336 10.88 9.29 -19.46
CA MET A 336 11.48 10.08 -18.38
C MET A 336 11.36 11.58 -18.67
N ARG A 337 11.63 12.01 -19.92
CA ARG A 337 11.43 13.40 -20.34
C ARG A 337 9.97 13.83 -20.23
N LEU A 338 9.04 13.00 -20.72
CA LEU A 338 7.62 13.30 -20.62
C LEU A 338 7.20 13.42 -19.16
N GLN A 339 7.67 12.51 -18.31
CA GLN A 339 7.36 12.51 -16.89
C GLN A 339 7.90 13.75 -16.16
N ASN A 340 9.16 14.11 -16.40
CA ASN A 340 9.78 15.31 -15.83
C ASN A 340 9.18 16.62 -16.35
N SER A 341 8.43 16.57 -17.47
CA SER A 341 7.70 17.73 -17.98
C SER A 341 6.30 17.90 -17.39
N ARG A 342 5.80 16.90 -16.65
CA ARG A 342 4.45 16.97 -16.07
C ARG A 342 4.44 17.97 -14.91
N PRO A 343 3.38 18.80 -14.80
CA PRO A 343 3.22 19.67 -13.65
C PRO A 343 3.20 18.86 -12.35
N GLU A 344 4.06 19.23 -11.42
CA GLU A 344 4.14 18.61 -10.10
C GLU A 344 3.10 19.25 -9.17
N GLY A 345 2.28 18.40 -8.52
CA GLY A 345 1.24 18.82 -7.61
C GLY A 345 1.72 18.91 -6.16
N GLN A 346 1.15 19.83 -5.39
CA GLN A 346 1.43 19.99 -3.95
C GLN A 346 1.13 18.70 -3.16
N LEU A 347 0.16 17.90 -3.61
CA LEU A 347 -0.18 16.62 -2.99
C LEU A 347 1.01 15.65 -2.98
N ASP A 348 1.84 15.64 -4.03
CA ASP A 348 2.99 14.75 -4.18
C ASP A 348 4.25 15.37 -3.57
N HIS A 349 4.43 16.65 -3.83
CA HIS A 349 5.59 17.45 -3.44
C HIS A 349 5.19 18.54 -2.43
N PRO A 350 4.80 18.16 -1.19
CA PRO A 350 4.45 19.14 -0.16
C PRO A 350 5.62 20.09 0.16
N GLU A 351 6.86 19.66 -0.08
CA GLU A 351 8.07 20.46 0.05
C GLU A 351 8.06 21.73 -0.82
N PHE A 352 7.35 21.72 -1.96
CA PHE A 352 7.28 22.89 -2.85
C PHE A 352 6.51 24.05 -2.25
N LEU A 353 5.51 23.76 -1.40
CA LEU A 353 4.83 24.83 -0.68
C LEU A 353 5.79 25.57 0.24
N ALA A 354 6.62 24.84 0.98
CA ALA A 354 7.62 25.42 1.87
C ALA A 354 8.65 26.25 1.09
N ILE A 355 9.11 25.75 -0.06
CA ILE A 355 10.01 26.49 -0.95
C ILE A 355 9.35 27.75 -1.50
N GLN A 356 8.09 27.67 -1.93
CA GLN A 356 7.35 28.82 -2.45
C GLN A 356 7.13 29.89 -1.38
N ILE A 357 6.83 29.48 -0.14
CA ILE A 357 6.76 30.40 1.01
C ILE A 357 8.11 31.08 1.24
N ALA A 358 9.20 30.30 1.28
CA ALA A 358 10.55 30.84 1.49
C ALA A 358 10.98 31.81 0.39
N ILE A 359 10.68 31.51 -0.88
CA ILE A 359 10.94 32.40 -2.02
C ILE A 359 10.16 33.70 -1.88
N ASN A 360 8.86 33.63 -1.61
CA ASN A 360 8.02 34.83 -1.48
C ASN A 360 8.48 35.71 -0.33
N GLN A 361 8.84 35.12 0.82
CA GLN A 361 9.42 35.84 1.95
C GLN A 361 10.75 36.51 1.59
N ALA A 362 11.65 35.79 0.90
CA ALA A 362 12.95 36.32 0.50
C ALA A 362 12.86 37.46 -0.53
N VAL A 363 11.88 37.40 -1.44
CA VAL A 363 11.68 38.39 -2.52
C VAL A 363 10.76 39.54 -2.06
N GLY A 364 10.15 39.46 -0.87
CA GLY A 364 9.23 40.46 -0.35
C GLY A 364 7.85 40.44 -1.03
N ASN A 365 7.51 39.33 -1.71
CA ASN A 365 6.21 39.15 -2.32
C ASN A 365 5.19 38.74 -1.25
N PRO A 366 4.00 39.38 -1.21
CA PRO A 366 2.95 38.93 -0.32
C PRO A 366 2.49 37.52 -0.71
N LEU A 367 2.35 36.64 0.28
CA LEU A 367 1.76 35.32 0.05
C LEU A 367 0.32 35.48 -0.49
N PRO A 368 -0.11 34.60 -1.42
CA PRO A 368 -1.50 34.55 -1.86
C PRO A 368 -2.47 34.42 -0.69
N GLU A 369 -3.64 35.06 -0.78
CA GLU A 369 -4.58 35.14 0.34
C GLU A 369 -5.09 33.77 0.81
N GLY A 370 -5.28 32.82 -0.12
CA GLY A 370 -5.62 31.43 0.21
C GLY A 370 -4.53 30.73 1.02
N LEU A 371 -3.25 31.02 0.72
CA LEU A 371 -2.11 30.44 1.44
C LEU A 371 -1.96 31.02 2.84
N LYS A 372 -2.22 32.33 3.01
CA LYS A 372 -2.27 32.96 4.33
C LYS A 372 -3.32 32.32 5.23
N ARG A 373 -4.55 32.15 4.74
CA ARG A 373 -5.63 31.48 5.50
C ARG A 373 -5.29 30.03 5.86
N TRP A 374 -4.62 29.31 4.97
CA TRP A 374 -4.17 27.95 5.23
C TRP A 374 -3.12 27.90 6.35
N LEU A 375 -2.10 28.77 6.29
CA LEU A 375 -1.07 28.88 7.34
C LEU A 375 -1.67 29.25 8.70
N GLU A 376 -2.61 30.21 8.74
CA GLU A 376 -3.34 30.58 9.96
C GLU A 376 -4.20 29.44 10.53
N THR A 377 -4.61 28.48 9.70
CA THR A 377 -5.38 27.30 10.11
C THR A 377 -4.46 26.23 10.67
N GLU A 378 -3.37 25.93 9.96
CA GLU A 378 -2.27 25.07 10.43
C GLU A 378 -1.71 25.51 11.79
N GLU A 379 -1.48 26.81 11.97
CA GLU A 379 -0.95 27.37 13.21
C GLU A 379 -1.97 27.22 14.37
N ARG A 380 -3.26 27.45 14.11
CA ARG A 380 -4.33 27.19 15.08
C ARG A 380 -4.46 25.71 15.45
N GLU A 381 -4.34 24.81 14.49
CA GLU A 381 -4.38 23.37 14.74
C GLU A 381 -3.19 22.90 15.57
N LYS A 382 -1.99 23.44 15.29
CA LYS A 382 -0.79 23.19 16.12
C LYS A 382 -0.96 23.71 17.54
N GLU A 383 -1.46 24.94 17.72
CA GLU A 383 -1.74 25.49 19.05
C GLU A 383 -2.78 24.66 19.82
N GLN A 384 -3.81 24.15 19.13
CA GLN A 384 -4.82 23.28 19.73
C GLN A 384 -4.22 21.92 20.12
N ALA A 385 -3.38 21.33 19.27
CA ALA A 385 -2.68 20.08 19.56
C ALA A 385 -1.71 20.23 20.73
N GLU A 386 -0.95 21.33 20.81
CA GLU A 386 -0.07 21.62 21.94
C GLU A 386 -0.84 21.86 23.24
N LYS A 387 -1.98 22.55 23.18
CA LYS A 387 -2.87 22.73 24.34
C LYS A 387 -3.42 21.38 24.82
N LYS A 388 -3.82 20.51 23.90
CA LYS A 388 -4.30 19.16 24.21
C LYS A 388 -3.21 18.30 24.83
N ALA A 389 -2.01 18.26 24.24
CA ALA A 389 -0.87 17.53 24.79
C ALA A 389 -0.48 18.00 26.20
N LYS A 390 -0.52 19.31 26.44
CA LYS A 390 -0.30 19.87 27.79
C LYS A 390 -1.39 19.48 28.77
N LEU A 391 -2.64 19.38 28.33
CA LEU A 391 -3.77 18.96 29.14
C LEU A 391 -3.63 17.49 29.56
N ASP A 392 -3.34 16.62 28.60
CA ASP A 392 -3.14 15.18 28.80
C ASP A 392 -1.94 14.93 29.76
N GLU A 393 -0.85 15.71 29.64
CA GLU A 393 0.27 15.65 30.59
C GLU A 393 -0.07 16.13 32.02
N THR A 394 -1.04 17.03 32.17
CA THR A 394 -1.52 17.47 33.49
C THR A 394 -2.47 16.45 34.12
N GLU A 395 -3.34 15.81 33.33
CA GLU A 395 -4.24 14.75 33.82
C GLU A 395 -3.44 13.52 34.30
N ASP A 396 -2.37 13.13 33.59
CA ASP A 396 -1.46 12.07 34.04
C ASP A 396 -0.73 12.43 35.35
N LYS A 397 -0.40 13.70 35.57
CA LYS A 397 0.25 14.19 36.80
C LYS A 397 -0.72 14.27 37.98
N GLU A 398 -1.97 14.65 37.75
CA GLU A 398 -3.01 14.67 38.78
C GLU A 398 -3.45 13.26 39.18
N GLY A 399 -3.58 12.33 38.22
CA GLY A 399 -3.82 10.91 38.49
C GLY A 399 -2.71 10.24 39.32
N LEU A 400 -1.44 10.63 39.09
CA LEU A 400 -0.31 10.19 39.91
C LEU A 400 -0.31 10.80 41.32
N GLN A 401 -0.82 12.02 41.51
CA GLN A 401 -0.95 12.63 42.85
C GLN A 401 -2.09 12.05 43.68
N GLU A 402 -3.22 11.65 43.06
CA GLU A 402 -4.31 10.97 43.77
C GLU A 402 -3.92 9.57 44.28
N ILE A 403 -3.11 8.83 43.52
CA ILE A 403 -2.60 7.50 43.92
C ILE A 403 -1.61 7.60 45.10
N VAL A 404 -0.84 8.69 45.19
CA VAL A 404 0.09 8.94 46.30
C VAL A 404 -0.63 9.51 47.53
N GLY A 405 -1.70 10.27 47.34
CA GLY A 405 -2.54 10.84 48.41
C GLY A 405 -3.33 9.78 49.20
N SER A 406 -3.72 8.68 48.57
CA SER A 406 -4.55 7.63 49.21
C SER A 406 -3.75 6.65 50.11
N LYS A 407 -2.41 6.67 50.08
CA LYS A 407 -1.55 5.77 50.89
C LYS A 407 -1.10 6.34 52.25
N ARG A 408 -1.64 7.46 52.71
CA ARG A 408 -1.26 8.11 53.98
C ARG A 408 -2.41 8.31 54.97
N THR A 409 -3.24 7.29 55.19
CA THR A 409 -4.04 7.19 56.42
C THR A 409 -4.21 5.73 56.83
N ASP A 410 -3.20 5.16 57.50
CA ASP A 410 -3.41 4.07 58.47
C ASP A 410 -2.20 4.02 59.42
N GLY A 411 -2.21 4.96 60.37
CA GLY A 411 -1.33 4.96 61.53
C GLY A 411 -1.91 4.07 62.62
N GLY A 412 -1.62 2.77 62.54
CA GLY A 412 -1.86 1.80 63.62
C GLY A 412 -0.93 2.07 64.81
N LYS A 413 -1.52 2.45 65.95
CA LYS A 413 -0.87 2.53 67.27
C LYS A 413 -0.47 1.12 67.73
N THR A 414 0.81 0.91 68.01
CA THR A 414 1.28 -0.20 68.86
C THR A 414 1.82 0.39 70.16
N GLN A 415 1.06 0.21 71.24
CA GLN A 415 1.47 0.46 72.61
C GLN A 415 2.20 -0.79 73.12
N CYS A 416 3.49 -0.66 73.46
CA CYS A 416 4.15 -1.56 74.41
C CYS A 416 3.96 -0.99 75.81
N THR A 417 3.33 -1.77 76.68
CA THR A 417 3.33 -1.59 78.13
C THR A 417 4.19 -2.68 78.74
N ASP A 418 5.19 -2.27 79.50
CA ASP A 418 5.95 -3.13 80.42
C ASP A 418 5.14 -3.45 81.70
N GLU A 419 5.59 -4.52 82.37
CA GLU A 419 5.34 -4.95 83.76
C GLU A 419 4.05 -5.74 84.08
N ASN A 420 4.10 -7.08 84.00
CA ASN A 420 4.47 -7.99 85.12
C ASN A 420 4.37 -9.46 84.70
#